data_AF-A0A956EGL8-F1
#
_entry.id   AF-A0A956EGL8-F1
#
_cell.length_a   1.000
_cell.length_b   1.000
_cell.length_c   1.000
_cell.angle_alpha   90.00
_cell.angle_beta   90.00
_cell.angle_gamma   90.00
#
_symmetry.space_group_name_H-M   'P 1'
#
loop_
_entity.id
_entity.type
_entity.pdbx_description
1 polymer ?
#
loop_
_entity_poly.entity_id
_entity_poly.type
_entity_poly.pdbx_seq_one_letter_code
_entity_poly.pdbx_strand_id
1 'polypeptide(L)'
;MASEQNEYTDIQICTLPWDQVECDAFVCPTNSEGSMSQFPASKIRDLAGPGIEEQVRPHTPLAIGAAFVSGAGRMRAHHLIHVPNTDKPGGKVQVEDVLRATAAVLVAARVKGFTTIAMPLM
;
A
#
# COMPACT_ATOMS: atom_id res chain seq x y z
N MET A 1 -18.79 -15.97 -24.93
CA MET A 1 -19.54 -14.93 -24.21
C MET A 1 -18.84 -14.73 -22.89
N ALA A 2 -18.06 -13.66 -22.74
CA ALA A 2 -17.51 -13.31 -21.44
C ALA A 2 -18.68 -12.87 -20.58
N SER A 3 -19.03 -13.66 -19.56
CA SER A 3 -19.96 -13.19 -18.54
C SER A 3 -19.34 -11.96 -17.91
N GLU A 4 -19.99 -10.80 -18.02
CA GLU A 4 -19.67 -9.66 -17.17
C GLU A 4 -19.94 -10.10 -15.72
N GLN A 5 -18.90 -10.58 -15.06
CA GLN A 5 -18.91 -10.80 -13.62
C GLN A 5 -18.78 -9.42 -12.99
N ASN A 6 -19.93 -8.77 -12.78
CA ASN A 6 -19.98 -7.60 -11.92
C ASN A 6 -19.54 -8.03 -10.52
N GLU A 7 -18.41 -7.50 -10.08
CA GLU A 7 -17.90 -7.64 -8.73
C GLU A 7 -18.38 -6.43 -7.93
N TYR A 8 -19.07 -6.69 -6.83
CA TYR A 8 -19.51 -5.65 -5.90
C TYR A 8 -18.47 -5.53 -4.79
N THR A 9 -18.10 -4.29 -4.45
CA THR A 9 -17.18 -3.98 -3.36
C THR A 9 -17.79 -2.89 -2.49
N ASP A 10 -17.75 -3.09 -1.18
CA ASP A 10 -18.12 -2.07 -0.21
C ASP A 10 -16.96 -1.10 0.02
N ILE A 11 -17.23 0.20 -0.11
CA ILE A 11 -16.27 1.27 0.24
C ILE A 11 -16.80 1.96 1.49
N GLN A 12 -16.00 1.96 2.55
CA GLN A 12 -16.35 2.55 3.84
C GLN A 12 -15.29 3.57 4.27
N ILE A 13 -15.72 4.61 4.97
CA ILE A 13 -14.81 5.57 5.60
C ILE A 13 -14.50 5.07 7.01
N CYS A 14 -13.25 4.69 7.26
CA CYS A 14 -12.77 4.27 8.58
C CYS A 14 -12.05 5.43 9.28
N THR A 15 -12.45 5.73 10.52
CA THR A 15 -11.86 6.80 11.34
C THR A 15 -10.98 6.26 12.48
N LEU A 16 -10.76 4.94 12.52
CA LEU A 16 -9.86 4.34 13.51
C LEU A 16 -8.40 4.77 13.26
N PRO A 17 -7.57 4.79 14.33
CA PRO A 17 -6.12 4.90 14.16
C PRO A 17 -5.58 3.79 13.24
N TRP A 18 -4.60 4.10 12.40
CA TRP A 18 -4.12 3.19 11.33
C TRP A 18 -3.61 1.85 11.86
N ASP A 19 -2.94 1.85 13.01
CA ASP A 19 -2.44 0.66 13.70
C ASP A 19 -3.55 -0.22 14.30
N GLN A 20 -4.75 0.33 14.49
CA GLN A 20 -5.91 -0.36 15.04
C GLN A 20 -6.85 -0.93 13.97
N VAL A 21 -6.60 -0.65 12.69
CA VAL A 21 -7.40 -1.20 11.59
C VAL A 21 -7.02 -2.66 11.36
N GLU A 22 -7.96 -3.56 11.62
CA GLU A 22 -7.84 -4.99 11.36
C GLU A 22 -8.35 -5.28 9.94
N CYS A 23 -7.45 -5.77 9.07
CA CYS A 23 -7.73 -6.10 7.67
C CYS A 23 -6.64 -7.02 7.11
N ASP A 24 -6.89 -7.61 5.95
CA ASP A 24 -5.90 -8.49 5.31
C ASP A 24 -4.64 -7.72 4.90
N ALA A 25 -4.81 -6.48 4.40
CA ALA A 25 -3.69 -5.63 4.04
C ALA A 25 -3.95 -4.13 4.21
N PHE A 26 -2.96 -3.42 4.72
CA PHE A 26 -2.93 -1.95 4.77
C PHE A 26 -2.01 -1.40 3.67
N VAL A 27 -2.47 -0.41 2.91
CA VAL A 27 -1.68 0.18 1.81
C VAL A 27 -0.63 1.12 2.37
N CYS A 28 0.60 0.97 1.89
CA CYS A 28 1.74 1.82 2.21
C CYS A 28 2.17 2.60 0.96
N PRO A 29 1.68 3.84 0.79
CA PRO A 29 2.14 4.71 -0.29
C PRO A 29 3.60 5.09 -0.03
N THR A 30 4.45 4.89 -1.02
CA THR A 30 5.90 5.09 -0.90
C THR A 30 6.50 5.68 -2.17
N ASN A 31 7.82 5.84 -2.20
CA ASN A 31 8.59 6.21 -3.37
C ASN A 31 9.28 4.99 -4.01
N SER A 32 9.70 5.15 -5.27
CA SER A 32 10.39 4.12 -6.05
C SER A 32 11.70 3.66 -5.41
N GLU A 33 12.39 4.51 -4.65
CA GLU A 33 13.63 4.17 -3.92
C GLU A 33 13.37 3.29 -2.67
N GLY A 34 12.11 3.17 -2.24
CA GLY A 34 11.66 2.42 -1.07
C GLY A 34 12.07 2.99 0.28
N SER A 35 12.49 4.26 0.31
CA SER A 35 12.79 4.94 1.59
C SER A 35 11.49 5.36 2.29
N MET A 36 11.37 5.06 3.58
CA MET A 36 10.20 5.44 4.38
C MET A 36 10.53 6.65 5.27
N SER A 37 11.25 7.62 4.71
CA SER A 37 11.69 8.83 5.41
C SER A 37 10.66 9.96 5.45
N GLN A 38 9.66 9.93 4.56
CA GLN A 38 8.63 10.97 4.42
C GLN A 38 7.22 10.41 4.61
N PHE A 39 6.30 11.27 5.02
CA PHE A 39 4.89 10.91 5.14
C PHE A 39 4.31 10.55 3.75
N PRO A 40 3.42 9.54 3.63
CA PRO A 40 2.86 8.70 4.70
C PRO A 40 3.71 7.49 5.10
N ALA A 41 4.69 7.08 4.30
CA ALA A 41 5.52 5.90 4.53
C ALA A 41 6.22 5.91 5.89
N SER A 42 6.74 7.07 6.33
CA SER A 42 7.39 7.21 7.65
C SER A 42 6.45 6.89 8.81
N LYS A 43 5.19 7.33 8.73
CA LYS A 43 4.18 7.00 9.75
C LYS A 43 3.93 5.50 9.79
N ILE A 44 3.83 4.83 8.64
CA ILE A 44 3.61 3.38 8.56
C ILE A 44 4.82 2.64 9.13
N ARG A 45 6.05 3.04 8.79
CA ARG A 45 7.27 2.50 9.40
C ARG A 45 7.25 2.64 10.92
N ASP A 46 6.87 3.80 11.44
CA ASP A 46 6.84 4.04 12.89
C ASP A 46 5.80 3.14 13.59
N LEU A 47 4.61 2.94 12.98
CA LEU A 47 3.57 2.06 13.50
C LEU A 47 3.98 0.58 13.40
N ALA A 48 4.37 0.12 12.21
CA ALA A 48 4.72 -1.26 11.94
C ALA A 48 6.03 -1.71 12.60
N GLY A 49 6.98 -0.80 12.81
CA GLY A 49 8.26 -1.03 13.48
C GLY A 49 9.48 -0.93 12.56
N PRO A 50 10.70 -0.89 13.15
CA PRO A 50 11.93 -0.50 12.46
C PRO A 50 12.38 -1.44 11.32
N GLY A 51 11.80 -2.64 11.19
CA GLY A 51 12.21 -3.64 10.19
C GLY A 51 11.49 -3.59 8.84
N ILE A 52 10.50 -2.70 8.65
CA ILE A 52 9.70 -2.69 7.42
C ILE A 52 10.49 -2.14 6.23
N GLU A 53 11.21 -1.03 6.41
CA GLU A 53 11.97 -0.40 5.33
C GLU A 53 13.07 -1.35 4.81
N GLU A 54 13.69 -2.13 5.71
CA GLU A 54 14.70 -3.13 5.40
C GLU A 54 14.16 -4.32 4.59
N GLN A 55 12.87 -4.65 4.72
CA GLN A 55 12.21 -5.66 3.91
C GLN A 55 11.92 -5.17 2.48
N VAL A 56 11.70 -3.87 2.29
CA VAL A 56 11.35 -3.30 0.98
C VAL A 56 12.59 -2.96 0.17
N ARG A 57 13.63 -2.41 0.81
CA ARG A 57 14.86 -1.91 0.16
C ARG A 57 15.54 -2.91 -0.81
N PRO A 58 15.59 -4.23 -0.55
CA PRO A 58 16.18 -5.18 -1.51
C PRO A 58 15.41 -5.31 -2.83
N HIS A 59 14.17 -4.86 -2.87
CA HIS A 59 13.29 -4.92 -4.04
C HIS A 59 13.21 -3.59 -4.80
N THR A 60 14.02 -2.60 -4.43
CA THR A 60 14.04 -1.29 -5.06
C THR A 60 15.11 -1.22 -6.16
N PRO A 61 14.92 -0.38 -7.21
CA PRO A 61 13.77 0.51 -7.40
C PRO A 61 12.48 -0.23 -7.78
N LEU A 62 11.38 0.18 -7.17
CA LEU A 62 10.04 -0.28 -7.54
C LEU A 62 9.44 0.73 -8.54
N ALA A 63 8.90 0.25 -9.66
CA ALA A 63 8.26 1.14 -10.63
C ALA A 63 6.94 1.72 -10.07
N ILE A 64 6.59 2.94 -10.49
CA ILE A 64 5.24 3.48 -10.26
C ILE A 64 4.22 2.56 -10.94
N GLY A 65 3.20 2.15 -10.18
CA GLY A 65 2.23 1.14 -10.63
C GLY A 65 2.67 -0.31 -10.42
N ALA A 66 3.79 -0.55 -9.71
CA ALA A 66 4.10 -1.84 -9.11
C ALA A 66 3.64 -1.89 -7.65
N ALA A 67 3.53 -3.10 -7.10
CA ALA A 67 3.22 -3.30 -5.68
C ALA A 67 4.11 -4.41 -5.10
N PHE A 68 4.58 -4.19 -3.87
CA PHE A 68 5.32 -5.18 -3.11
C PHE A 68 4.58 -5.49 -1.80
N VAL A 69 4.43 -6.76 -1.47
CA VAL A 69 3.67 -7.19 -0.28
C VAL A 69 4.64 -7.74 0.77
N SER A 70 4.55 -7.22 1.99
CA SER A 70 5.29 -7.69 3.17
C SER A 70 4.34 -8.00 4.33
N GLY A 71 4.88 -8.53 5.44
CA GLY A 71 4.16 -8.50 6.71
C GLY A 71 3.99 -7.07 7.23
N ALA A 72 3.02 -6.85 8.13
CA ALA A 72 2.72 -5.53 8.69
C ALA A 72 3.39 -5.21 10.04
N GLY A 73 4.28 -6.09 10.51
CA GLY A 73 5.01 -5.89 11.77
C GLY A 73 4.04 -5.82 12.96
N ARG A 74 4.02 -4.68 13.65
CA ARG A 74 3.20 -4.45 14.87
C ARG A 74 1.78 -3.96 14.60
N MET A 75 1.43 -3.64 13.35
CA MET A 75 0.06 -3.21 13.02
C MET A 75 -0.94 -4.37 13.15
N ARG A 76 -2.22 -4.07 13.35
CA ARG A 76 -3.29 -5.10 13.35
C ARG A 76 -3.59 -5.67 11.97
N ALA A 77 -3.31 -4.93 10.90
CA ALA A 77 -3.36 -5.47 9.56
C ALA A 77 -2.41 -6.66 9.42
N HIS A 78 -2.75 -7.66 8.60
CA HIS A 78 -1.87 -8.82 8.42
C HIS A 78 -0.67 -8.52 7.51
N HIS A 79 -0.90 -7.73 6.45
CA HIS A 79 0.10 -7.39 5.44
C HIS A 79 0.18 -5.89 5.18
N LEU A 80 1.28 -5.48 4.55
CA LEU A 80 1.43 -4.17 3.92
C LEU A 80 1.54 -4.33 2.41
N ILE A 81 0.85 -3.47 1.66
CA ILE A 81 1.04 -3.33 0.21
C ILE A 81 1.81 -2.03 -0.03
N HIS A 82 3.11 -2.14 -0.27
CA HIS A 82 3.98 -1.03 -0.61
C HIS A 82 3.80 -0.67 -2.07
N VAL A 83 3.39 0.57 -2.33
CA VAL A 83 3.06 1.04 -3.67
C VAL A 83 3.75 2.38 -3.97
N PRO A 84 4.66 2.44 -4.96
CA PRO A 84 5.28 3.70 -5.36
C PRO A 84 4.28 4.59 -6.09
N ASN A 85 4.12 5.83 -5.61
CA ASN A 85 3.34 6.88 -6.29
C ASN A 85 4.20 8.11 -6.65
N THR A 86 5.50 8.05 -6.38
CA THR A 86 6.49 9.06 -6.76
C THR A 86 7.86 8.41 -6.86
N ASP A 87 8.79 9.02 -7.58
CA ASP A 87 10.14 8.45 -7.73
C ASP A 87 10.99 8.59 -6.47
N LYS A 88 10.88 9.72 -5.77
CA LYS A 88 11.77 10.11 -4.67
C LYS A 88 10.99 10.47 -3.41
N PRO A 89 11.59 10.31 -2.21
CA PRO A 89 10.96 10.74 -0.96
C PRO A 89 10.53 12.22 -1.00
N GLY A 90 9.26 12.49 -0.68
CA GLY A 90 8.70 13.85 -0.69
C GLY A 90 8.56 14.48 -2.07
N GLY A 91 8.66 13.69 -3.15
CA GLY A 91 8.41 14.13 -4.51
C GLY A 91 6.96 14.54 -4.73
N LYS A 92 6.73 15.36 -5.78
CA LYS A 92 5.37 15.68 -6.21
C LYS A 92 4.73 14.46 -6.86
N VAL A 93 3.49 14.18 -6.48
CA VAL A 93 2.69 13.07 -7.01
C VAL A 93 1.79 13.62 -8.13
N GLN A 94 1.72 12.92 -9.27
CA GLN A 94 0.76 13.21 -10.35
C GLN A 94 -0.49 12.34 -10.21
N VAL A 95 -1.61 12.80 -10.78
CA VAL A 95 -2.88 12.07 -10.74
C VAL A 95 -2.75 10.69 -11.40
N GLU A 96 -2.01 10.61 -12.49
CA GLU A 96 -1.74 9.37 -13.22
C GLU A 96 -0.95 8.37 -12.38
N ASP A 97 -0.07 8.84 -11.52
CA ASP A 97 0.75 7.98 -10.65
C ASP A 97 -0.09 7.41 -9.52
N VAL A 98 -1.00 8.21 -8.93
CA VAL A 98 -2.00 7.71 -7.97
C VAL A 98 -2.92 6.68 -8.62
N LEU A 99 -3.35 6.92 -9.86
CA LEU A 99 -4.20 5.97 -10.58
C LEU A 99 -3.49 4.63 -10.79
N ARG A 100 -2.23 4.66 -11.24
CA ARG A 100 -1.41 3.45 -11.44
C ARG A 100 -1.15 2.73 -10.12
N ALA A 101 -0.80 3.47 -9.06
CA ALA A 101 -0.59 2.93 -7.73
C ALA A 101 -1.87 2.24 -7.20
N THR A 102 -3.01 2.91 -7.31
CA THR A 102 -4.31 2.35 -6.90
C THR A 102 -4.63 1.07 -7.65
N ALA A 103 -4.44 1.04 -8.98
CA ALA A 103 -4.64 -0.16 -9.77
C ALA A 103 -3.72 -1.32 -9.32
N ALA A 104 -2.45 -1.02 -9.03
CA ALA A 104 -1.48 -2.00 -8.54
C ALA A 104 -1.90 -2.61 -7.20
N VAL A 105 -2.46 -1.80 -6.28
CA VAL A 105 -3.01 -2.27 -5.01
C VAL A 105 -4.13 -3.27 -5.23
N LEU A 106 -5.12 -2.93 -6.08
CA LEU A 106 -6.27 -3.80 -6.34
C LEU A 106 -5.85 -5.12 -6.99
N VAL A 107 -4.91 -5.06 -7.94
CA VAL A 107 -4.34 -6.27 -8.56
C VAL A 107 -3.59 -7.11 -7.52
N ALA A 108 -2.74 -6.49 -6.68
CA ALA A 108 -2.02 -7.21 -5.64
C ALA A 108 -2.95 -7.87 -4.62
N ALA A 109 -3.99 -7.15 -4.18
CA ALA A 109 -5.00 -7.67 -3.27
C ALA A 109 -5.70 -8.91 -3.86
N ARG A 110 -6.14 -8.82 -5.13
CA ARG A 110 -6.76 -9.94 -5.85
C ARG A 110 -5.82 -11.13 -6.01
N VAL A 111 -4.57 -10.90 -6.42
CA VAL A 111 -3.56 -11.97 -6.58
C VAL A 111 -3.23 -12.65 -5.26
N LYS A 112 -3.23 -11.91 -4.16
CA LYS A 112 -2.97 -12.45 -2.82
C LYS A 112 -4.22 -13.02 -2.13
N GLY A 113 -5.39 -12.87 -2.73
CA GLY A 113 -6.66 -13.34 -2.16
C GLY A 113 -7.11 -12.52 -0.95
N PHE A 114 -6.68 -11.26 -0.85
CA PHE A 114 -7.14 -10.35 0.20
C PHE A 114 -8.58 -9.92 -0.07
N THR A 115 -9.42 -10.03 0.96
CA THR A 115 -10.82 -9.67 0.95
C THR A 115 -11.09 -8.30 1.56
N THR A 116 -10.19 -7.85 2.45
CA THR A 116 -10.27 -6.53 3.09
C THR A 116 -8.96 -5.77 2.94
N ILE A 117 -9.04 -4.54 2.44
CA ILE A 117 -7.89 -3.64 2.37
C ILE A 117 -8.21 -2.30 3.01
N ALA A 118 -7.24 -1.71 3.69
CA ALA A 118 -7.32 -0.36 4.21
C ALA A 118 -6.39 0.56 3.42
N MET A 119 -6.93 1.63 2.86
CA MET A 119 -6.18 2.56 2.00
C MET A 119 -6.19 3.97 2.62
N PRO A 120 -5.04 4.49 3.07
CA PRO A 120 -4.93 5.90 3.45
C PRO A 120 -4.90 6.79 2.20
N LEU A 121 -4.88 8.11 2.39
CA LEU A 121 -4.63 9.05 1.30
C LEU A 121 -3.23 8.84 0.71
N MET A 122 -3.15 8.94 -0.63
CA MET A 122 -1.95 8.78 -1.44
C MET A 122 -1.47 10.11 -2.02
#